data_AF-A0A2U3L113-F1
#
_entry.id   AF-A0A2U3L113-F1
#
_cell.length_a   1.000
_cell.length_b   1.000
_cell.length_c   1.000
_cell.angle_alpha   90.00
_cell.angle_beta   90.00
_cell.angle_gamma   90.00
#
_symmetry.space_group_name_H-M   'P 1'
#
loop_
_entity.id
_entity.type
_entity.pdbx_description
1 polymer ?
#
loop_
_entity_poly.entity_id
_entity_poly.type
_entity_poly.pdbx_seq_one_letter_code
_entity_poly.pdbx_strand_id
1 'polypeptide(L)' 'MSLYIKTDDYHKHGISKYSDPALIRAVVQKELNIDRVFVSFVNKHEYIRVDFLRPRPHRRFNRRPGRRASAR' A
#
# COMPACT_ATOMS: atom_id res chain seq x y z
N MET A 1 1.20 11.04 0.48
CA MET A 1 0.35 11.61 1.53
C MET A 1 0.09 10.52 2.53
N SER A 2 0.16 10.85 3.82
CA SER A 2 0.11 9.87 4.91
C SER A 2 -0.99 10.27 5.87
N LEU A 3 -1.76 9.28 6.34
CA LEU A 3 -2.80 9.42 7.34
C LEU A 3 -2.41 8.59 8.57
N TYR A 4 -2.63 9.14 9.75
CA TYR A 4 -2.43 8.44 11.01
C TYR A 4 -3.79 8.20 11.64
N ILE A 5 -4.08 6.94 11.94
CA ILE A 5 -5.34 6.52 12.53
C ILE A 5 -5.03 5.84 13.85
N LYS A 6 -5.77 6.15 14.91
CA LYS A 6 -5.61 5.43 16.18
C LYS A 6 -6.02 3.97 15.97
N THR A 7 -5.23 3.05 16.50
CA THR A 7 -5.57 1.62 16.40
C THR A 7 -6.89 1.31 17.09
N ASP A 8 -7.23 2.06 18.15
CA ASP A 8 -8.48 1.93 18.91
C ASP A 8 -9.74 2.20 18.06
N ASP A 9 -9.69 3.16 17.13
CA ASP A 9 -10.81 3.44 16.22
C ASP A 9 -11.18 2.25 15.31
N TYR A 10 -10.21 1.37 15.07
CA TYR A 10 -10.39 0.16 14.27
C TYR A 10 -10.80 -1.07 15.08
N HIS A 11 -10.99 -0.94 16.40
CA HIS A 11 -11.45 -2.05 17.25
C HIS A 11 -12.84 -2.57 16.83
N LYS A 12 -13.70 -1.70 16.29
CA LYS A 12 -15.00 -2.04 15.71
C LYS A 12 -14.91 -2.97 14.49
N HIS A 13 -13.74 -3.02 13.84
CA HIS A 13 -13.44 -3.90 12.70
C HIS A 13 -12.65 -5.15 13.12
N GLY A 14 -12.51 -5.43 14.43
CA GLY A 14 -11.72 -6.55 14.94
C GLY A 14 -10.21 -6.34 14.78
N ILE A 15 -9.76 -5.11 14.57
CA ILE A 15 -8.35 -4.77 14.51
C ILE A 15 -7.89 -4.38 15.91
N SER A 16 -6.78 -4.99 16.32
CA SER A 16 -6.07 -4.73 17.55
C SER A 16 -4.60 -4.45 17.24
N LYS A 17 -3.84 -4.07 18.27
CA LYS A 17 -2.37 -3.97 18.21
C LYS A 17 -1.64 -5.25 17.78
N TYR A 18 -2.31 -6.40 17.81
CA TYR A 18 -1.75 -7.69 17.39
C TYR A 18 -2.29 -8.18 16.05
N SER A 19 -3.17 -7.41 15.41
CA SER A 19 -3.76 -7.79 14.14
C SER A 19 -2.73 -7.70 13.01
N ASP A 20 -2.87 -8.59 12.04
CA ASP A 20 -1.99 -8.62 10.88
C ASP A 20 -2.12 -7.32 10.06
N PRO A 21 -1.01 -6.64 9.71
CA PRO A 21 -1.01 -5.52 8.77
C PRO A 21 -1.76 -5.77 7.46
N ALA A 22 -1.82 -7.02 6.97
CA ALA A 22 -2.57 -7.39 5.78
C ALA A 22 -4.08 -7.24 5.96
N LEU A 23 -4.61 -7.59 7.13
CA LEU A 23 -6.03 -7.44 7.46
C LEU A 23 -6.40 -5.96 7.58
N ILE A 24 -5.55 -5.18 8.23
CA ILE A 24 -5.73 -3.74 8.37
C ILE A 24 -5.72 -3.07 7.00
N ARG A 25 -4.79 -3.48 6.14
CA ARG A 25 -4.72 -3.01 4.76
C ARG A 25 -6.03 -3.27 4.03
N ALA A 26 -6.59 -4.48 4.11
CA ALA A 26 -7.86 -4.80 3.45
C ALA A 26 -9.03 -3.94 3.96
N VAL A 27 -9.11 -3.71 5.27
CA VAL A 27 -10.14 -2.84 5.87
C VAL A 27 -9.98 -1.40 5.39
N VAL A 28 -8.77 -0.83 5.47
CA VAL A 28 -8.48 0.53 5.03
C VAL A 28 -8.75 0.72 3.53
N GLN A 29 -8.40 -0.27 2.70
CA GLN A 29 -8.71 -0.25 1.26
C GLN A 29 -10.23 -0.21 1.01
N LYS A 30 -11.00 -0.99 1.77
CA LYS A 30 -12.46 -1.06 1.66
C LYS A 30 -13.14 0.24 2.13
N GLU A 31 -12.70 0.82 3.25
CA GLU A 31 -13.29 2.05 3.77
C GLU A 31 -12.96 3.27 2.91
N LEU A 32 -11.72 3.38 2.44
CA LEU A 32 -11.27 4.55 1.69
C LEU A 32 -11.47 4.40 0.17
N ASN A 33 -11.90 3.23 -0.30
CA ASN A 33 -12.06 2.88 -1.72
C ASN A 33 -10.79 3.17 -2.55
N ILE A 34 -9.62 2.79 -2.02
CA ILE A 34 -8.31 3.00 -2.65
C ILE A 34 -7.57 1.67 -2.76
N ASP A 35 -7.18 1.30 -3.97
CA ASP A 35 -6.49 0.03 -4.24
C ASP A 35 -5.08 -0.07 -3.65
N ARG A 36 -4.31 1.02 -3.64
CA ARG A 36 -2.89 1.00 -3.27
C ARG A 36 -2.63 1.85 -2.04
N VAL A 37 -2.74 1.22 -0.89
CA VAL A 37 -2.30 1.78 0.39
C VAL A 37 -1.21 0.90 0.99
N PHE A 38 -0.25 1.55 1.64
CA PHE A 38 0.72 0.91 2.52
C PHE A 38 0.30 1.18 3.96
N VAL A 39 0.39 0.17 4.82
CA VAL A 39 -0.03 0.26 6.21
C VAL A 39 1.09 -0.21 7.11
N SER A 40 1.37 0.54 8.18
CA SER A 40 2.36 0.17 9.19
C SER A 40 1.91 0.62 10.57
N PHE A 41 2.27 -0.15 11.59
CA PHE A 41 2.09 0.28 12.97
C PHE A 41 3.24 1.20 13.38
N VAL A 42 2.88 2.27 14.09
CA VAL A 42 3.83 3.22 14.64
C VAL A 42 3.50 3.48 16.10
N ASN A 43 4.47 4.01 16.84
CA ASN A 43 4.35 4.31 18.27
C ASN A 43 3.82 3.12 19.09
N LYS A 44 4.56 2.00 19.09
CA LYS A 44 4.21 0.77 19.84
C LYS A 44 2.79 0.23 19.52
N HIS A 45 2.33 0.38 18.28
CA HIS A 45 0.99 -0.03 17.80
C HIS A 45 -0.16 0.85 18.31
N GLU A 46 0.11 2.03 18.84
CA GLU A 46 -0.94 3.00 19.20
C GLU A 46 -1.61 3.59 17.95
N TYR A 47 -0.82 3.77 16.88
CA TYR A 47 -1.31 4.30 15.62
C TYR A 47 -0.98 3.39 14.44
N ILE A 48 -1.86 3.45 13.46
CA ILE A 48 -1.72 2.88 12.13
C ILE A 48 -1.39 4.03 11.18
N ARG A 49 -0.20 3.99 10.59
CA ARG A 49 0.21 4.88 9.51
C ARG A 49 -0.22 4.27 8.18
N VAL A 50 -1.03 5.02 7.43
CA VAL A 50 -1.54 4.69 6.10
C VAL A 50 -0.90 5.63 5.09
N ASP A 51 -0.12 5.08 4.16
CA ASP A 51 0.46 5.83 3.04
C ASP A 51 -0.31 5.54 1.76
N PHE A 52 -0.87 6.58 1.15
CA PHE A 52 -1.53 6.49 -0.15
C PHE A 52 -0.47 6.41 -1.25
N LEU A 53 -0.34 5.23 -1.85
CA LEU A 53 0.57 5.03 -2.96
C LEU A 53 -0.10 5.53 -4.23
N ARG A 54 0.52 6.50 -4.89
CA ARG A 54 0.09 6.91 -6.23
C ARG A 54 0.12 5.68 -7.14
N PRO A 55 -0.86 5.53 -8.05
CA PRO A 55 -0.80 4.50 -9.08
C PRO A 55 0.54 4.64 -9.78
N ARG A 56 1.35 3.57 -9.73
CA ARG A 56 2.67 3.55 -10.35
C ARG A 56 2.41 3.75 -11.85
N PRO A 57 2.95 4.81 -12.49
CA PRO A 57 2.74 5.00 -13.92
C PRO A 57 3.16 3.71 -14.61
N HIS A 58 2.29 3.21 -15.50
CA HIS A 58 2.54 1.98 -16.24
C HIS A 58 3.90 2.13 -16.91
N ARG A 59 4.89 1.39 -16.40
CA ARG A 59 6.26 1.44 -16.91
C ARG A 59 6.15 0.93 -18.33
N ARG A 60 6.08 1.82 -19.32
CA ARG A 60 6.24 1.45 -20.72
C ARG A 60 7.63 0.84 -20.78
N PHE A 61 7.70 -0.49 -20.76
CA PHE A 61 8.89 -1.20 -21.16
C PHE A 61 9.12 -0.79 -22.61
N ASN A 62 9.96 0.23 -22.80
CA ASN A 62 10.57 0.53 -24.08
C ASN A 62 11.41 -0.71 -24.42
N ARG A 63 10.75 -1.72 -24.99
CA ARG A 63 11.41 -2.74 -25.79
C ARG A 63 12.06 -1.98 -26.93
N ARG A 64 13.31 -1.55 -26.74
CA ARG A 64 14.18 -1.22 -27.86
C ARG A 64 14.16 -2.48 -28.73
N PRO A 65 13.68 -2.45 -29.98
CA PRO A 65 13.99 -3.53 -30.89
C PRO A 65 15.51 -3.54 -30.99
N GLY A 66 16.14 -4.57 -30.43
CA GLY A 66 17.54 -4.86 -30.65
C GLY A 66 17.73 -4.93 -32.15
N ARG A 67 18.33 -3.87 -32.69
CA ARG A 67 18.57 -3.68 -34.12
C ARG A 67 19.39 -4.89 -34.57
N ARG A 68 18.82 -5.72 -35.45
CA ARG A 68 19.55 -6.70 -36.25
C ARG A 68 20.79 -5.99 -36.81
N ALA A 69 21.97 -6.39 -36.35
CA ALA A 69 23.21 -6.16 -37.08
C ALA A 69 23.56 -7.49 -37.73
N SER A 70 23.12 -7.63 -38.98
CA SER A 70 23.74 -8.55 -39.92
C SER A 70 25.14 -8.02 -40.22
N ALA A 71 26.17 -8.77 -39.83
CA ALA A 71 27.55 -8.74 -40.34
C ALA A 71 28.30 -9.79 -39.49
N ARG A 72 28.91 -10.85 -40.01
CA ARG A 72 29.56 -11.08 -41.30
C ARG A 72 29.64 -12.58 -41.52
#